data_AF-A0A9P7MNE4-F1
#
_entry.id   AF-A0A9P7MNE4-F1
#
_cell.length_a   1.000
_cell.length_b   1.000
_cell.length_c   1.000
_cell.angle_alpha   90.00
_cell.angle_beta   90.00
_cell.angle_gamma   90.00
#
_symmetry.space_group_name_H-M   'P 1'
#
loop_
_entity.id
_entity.type
_entity.pdbx_description
1 polymer ?
#
loop_
_entity_poly.entity_id
_entity_poly.type
_entity_poly.pdbx_seq_one_letter_code
_entity_poly.pdbx_strand_id
1 'polypeptide(L)'
;MPTVAQWGWNGNARRYWDFVYGGKLGLLERMIHHYGSSLNALPLPTSYKYNRDPSSAAALYDLRVGYGGIMGPLSNINAEGFVSTAFHSYPNRLKWDGYSGDYGPSYLGVIMGSCTYLVQHPDFGWISMGGNVAPSSNNDVIVVEPRDTVRRSIYVAAMGLSVAFESGVITSFAYEPQSKKLTITLQAVPGDTKTASTIVKYESTLGGKVSLESPTAGVKRGGYVVWVLEKVVFTAR
;
A
#
# COMPACT_ATOMS: atom_id res chain seq x y z
N MET A 1 3.90 -17.18 -1.32
CA MET A 1 4.03 -16.55 0.02
C MET A 1 2.83 -16.99 0.85
N PRO A 2 2.97 -17.23 2.17
CA PRO A 2 1.87 -17.77 2.96
C PRO A 2 1.00 -16.68 3.60
N THR A 3 -0.26 -17.00 3.90
CA THR A 3 -1.09 -16.23 4.84
C THR A 3 -0.97 -16.85 6.23
N VAL A 4 -0.22 -16.21 7.11
CA VAL A 4 -0.07 -16.66 8.51
C VAL A 4 -0.37 -15.46 9.39
N ALA A 5 -1.14 -15.63 10.46
CA ALA A 5 -1.43 -14.56 11.42
C ALA A 5 -0.20 -14.26 12.32
N GLN A 6 0.94 -13.96 11.70
CA GLN A 6 2.20 -13.67 12.37
C GLN A 6 3.01 -12.69 11.49
N TRP A 7 3.57 -11.65 12.13
CA TRP A 7 4.19 -10.52 11.43
C TRP A 7 5.34 -10.89 10.50
N GLY A 8 6.14 -11.89 10.88
CA GLY A 8 7.33 -12.38 10.16
C GLY A 8 7.01 -13.40 9.06
N TRP A 9 5.86 -14.06 9.11
CA TRP A 9 5.50 -15.11 8.17
C TRP A 9 4.46 -14.66 7.14
N ASN A 10 3.54 -13.75 7.50
CA ASN A 10 2.52 -13.27 6.58
C ASN A 10 3.16 -12.59 5.36
N GLY A 11 2.90 -13.09 4.16
CA GLY A 11 3.44 -12.52 2.93
C GLY A 11 4.97 -12.67 2.76
N ASN A 12 5.65 -13.39 3.65
CA ASN A 12 7.10 -13.54 3.59
C ASN A 12 7.50 -14.54 2.48
N ALA A 13 8.27 -14.08 1.49
CA ALA A 13 8.77 -14.91 0.40
C ALA A 13 9.84 -15.89 0.87
N ARG A 14 9.79 -17.13 0.41
CA ARG A 14 10.64 -18.22 0.92
C ARG A 14 12.10 -18.06 0.48
N ARG A 15 13.01 -17.79 1.44
CA ARG A 15 14.46 -17.59 1.24
C ARG A 15 15.30 -18.09 2.41
N TYR A 16 16.52 -18.56 2.12
CA TYR A 16 17.37 -19.26 3.09
C TYR A 16 18.87 -18.94 3.07
N TRP A 17 19.41 -18.41 1.97
CA TRP A 17 20.86 -18.45 1.73
C TRP A 17 21.55 -17.10 1.79
N ASP A 18 20.82 -15.98 1.69
CA ASP A 18 21.46 -14.67 1.53
C ASP A 18 22.22 -14.22 2.80
N PHE A 19 21.91 -14.78 3.98
CA PHE A 19 22.73 -14.60 5.18
C PHE A 19 24.17 -15.09 5.02
N VAL A 20 24.44 -16.08 4.16
CA VAL A 20 25.80 -16.60 3.89
C VAL A 20 26.67 -15.52 3.21
N TYR A 21 26.05 -14.64 2.42
CA TYR A 21 26.76 -13.62 1.62
C TYR A 21 26.65 -12.21 2.19
N GLY A 22 25.49 -11.85 2.73
CA GLY A 22 25.16 -10.50 3.19
C GLY A 22 24.79 -10.37 4.66
N GLY A 23 24.76 -11.50 5.40
CA GLY A 23 24.45 -11.52 6.82
C GLY A 23 25.71 -11.54 7.69
N LYS A 24 25.62 -10.94 8.88
CA LYS A 24 26.73 -10.90 9.84
C LYS A 24 27.11 -12.28 10.36
N LEU A 25 26.12 -13.18 10.49
CA LEU A 25 26.33 -14.51 11.09
C LEU A 25 26.62 -15.63 10.07
N GLY A 26 26.43 -15.40 8.77
CA GLY A 26 26.78 -16.39 7.75
C GLY A 26 25.97 -17.70 7.78
N LEU A 27 24.75 -17.68 8.30
CA LEU A 27 23.95 -18.90 8.54
C LEU A 27 23.09 -19.29 7.33
N LEU A 28 22.89 -20.59 7.11
CA LEU A 28 21.83 -21.08 6.22
C LEU A 28 20.54 -21.24 7.05
N GLU A 29 19.61 -20.31 6.87
CA GLU A 29 18.46 -20.15 7.76
C GLU A 29 17.32 -19.42 7.03
N ARG A 30 16.06 -19.77 7.35
CA ARG A 30 14.92 -19.03 6.81
C ARG A 30 15.02 -17.55 7.18
N MET A 31 15.03 -16.70 6.16
CA MET A 31 15.16 -15.26 6.32
C MET A 31 13.77 -14.64 6.42
N ILE A 32 13.50 -13.92 7.50
CA ILE A 32 12.25 -13.18 7.67
C ILE A 32 12.39 -11.80 7.02
N HIS A 33 11.53 -11.53 6.03
CA HIS A 33 11.45 -10.27 5.30
C HIS A 33 12.73 -9.80 4.60
N HIS A 34 13.50 -10.74 4.06
CA HIS A 34 14.56 -10.43 3.10
C HIS A 34 14.01 -9.71 1.86
N TYR A 35 14.87 -9.03 1.07
CA TYR A 35 14.46 -8.17 -0.04
C TYR A 35 13.54 -8.80 -1.07
N GLY A 36 13.63 -10.11 -1.26
CA GLY A 36 12.74 -10.83 -2.16
C GLY A 36 11.28 -10.77 -1.73
N SER A 37 10.99 -10.48 -0.45
CA SER A 37 9.63 -10.48 0.08
C SER A 37 8.79 -9.35 -0.50
N SER A 38 9.23 -8.09 -0.38
CA SER A 38 8.46 -6.97 -0.95
C SER A 38 8.45 -7.00 -2.47
N LEU A 39 9.57 -7.36 -3.12
CA LEU A 39 9.61 -7.44 -4.58
C LEU A 39 8.67 -8.54 -5.13
N ASN A 40 8.69 -9.74 -4.55
CA ASN A 40 7.82 -10.84 -4.99
C ASN A 40 6.36 -10.61 -4.62
N ALA A 41 6.06 -9.70 -3.68
CA ALA A 41 4.71 -9.34 -3.31
C ALA A 41 4.02 -8.44 -4.35
N LEU A 42 4.75 -7.59 -5.08
CA LEU A 42 4.20 -6.61 -6.03
C LEU A 42 3.15 -7.17 -7.03
N PRO A 43 3.32 -8.38 -7.61
CA PRO A 43 2.35 -8.92 -8.55
C PRO A 43 0.97 -9.21 -7.93
N LEU A 44 0.88 -9.52 -6.63
CA LEU A 44 -0.39 -9.88 -6.00
C LEU A 44 -1.34 -8.69 -5.84
N PRO A 45 -0.95 -7.54 -5.23
CA PRO A 45 -1.81 -6.37 -5.22
C PRO A 45 -2.10 -5.84 -6.64
N THR A 46 -1.16 -6.00 -7.57
CA THR A 46 -1.39 -5.66 -8.98
C THR A 46 -2.51 -6.52 -9.57
N SER A 47 -2.41 -7.85 -9.44
CA SER A 47 -3.44 -8.78 -9.91
C SER A 47 -4.78 -8.55 -9.23
N TYR A 48 -4.79 -8.27 -7.93
CA TYR A 48 -6.00 -7.94 -7.17
C TYR A 48 -6.76 -6.76 -7.78
N LYS A 49 -6.06 -5.70 -8.22
CA LYS A 49 -6.71 -4.53 -8.84
C LYS A 49 -7.49 -4.88 -10.11
N TYR A 50 -7.10 -5.91 -10.84
CA TYR A 50 -7.79 -6.34 -12.06
C TYR A 50 -8.78 -7.50 -11.81
N ASN A 51 -8.99 -7.90 -10.56
CA ASN A 51 -9.95 -8.94 -10.22
C ASN A 51 -11.38 -8.37 -10.29
N ARG A 52 -12.23 -8.99 -11.11
CA ARG A 52 -13.62 -8.58 -11.32
C ARG A 52 -14.53 -8.86 -10.12
N ASP A 53 -14.09 -9.70 -9.20
CA ASP A 53 -14.75 -9.97 -7.93
C ASP A 53 -13.77 -9.75 -6.75
N PRO A 54 -13.48 -8.48 -6.42
CA PRO A 54 -12.49 -8.15 -5.39
C PRO A 54 -12.94 -8.53 -3.97
N SER A 55 -14.21 -8.89 -3.77
CA SER A 55 -14.76 -9.30 -2.48
C SER A 55 -14.78 -10.82 -2.31
N SER A 56 -14.42 -11.58 -3.35
CA SER A 56 -14.27 -13.03 -3.28
C SER A 56 -13.19 -13.45 -2.29
N ALA A 57 -13.35 -14.65 -1.71
CA ALA A 57 -12.35 -15.22 -0.80
C ALA A 57 -10.96 -15.34 -1.45
N ALA A 58 -10.89 -15.65 -2.74
CA ALA A 58 -9.64 -15.75 -3.50
C ALA A 58 -8.96 -14.37 -3.66
N ALA A 59 -9.71 -13.34 -4.05
CA ALA A 59 -9.17 -11.98 -4.18
C ALA A 59 -8.68 -11.44 -2.81
N LEU A 60 -9.46 -11.67 -1.76
CA LEU A 60 -9.10 -11.27 -0.40
C LEU A 60 -7.87 -12.01 0.12
N TYR A 61 -7.69 -13.29 -0.26
CA TYR A 61 -6.47 -14.04 0.03
C TYR A 61 -5.26 -13.39 -0.64
N ASP A 62 -5.33 -13.08 -1.94
CA ASP A 62 -4.24 -12.44 -2.68
C ASP A 62 -3.88 -11.08 -2.11
N LEU A 63 -4.89 -10.27 -1.76
CA LEU A 63 -4.69 -8.98 -1.11
C LEU A 63 -3.98 -9.16 0.23
N ARG A 64 -4.41 -10.10 1.08
CA ARG A 64 -3.79 -10.35 2.40
C ARG A 64 -2.33 -10.79 2.28
N VAL A 65 -2.03 -11.72 1.36
CA VAL A 65 -0.66 -12.18 1.11
C VAL A 65 0.21 -11.03 0.58
N GLY A 66 -0.26 -10.37 -0.46
CA GLY A 66 0.47 -9.29 -1.13
C GLY A 66 0.74 -8.13 -0.17
N TYR A 67 -0.29 -7.70 0.56
CA TYR A 67 -0.16 -6.60 1.52
C TYR A 67 0.81 -6.94 2.66
N GLY A 68 0.74 -8.17 3.19
CA GLY A 68 1.69 -8.66 4.19
C GLY A 68 3.14 -8.64 3.70
N GLY A 69 3.38 -9.03 2.44
CA GLY A 69 4.72 -9.07 1.85
C GLY A 69 5.29 -7.69 1.54
N ILE A 70 4.43 -6.71 1.22
CA ILE A 70 4.83 -5.30 1.03
C ILE A 70 5.15 -4.63 2.36
N MET A 71 4.31 -4.80 3.39
CA MET A 71 4.48 -4.09 4.66
C MET A 71 5.44 -4.76 5.62
N GLY A 72 5.52 -6.09 5.61
CA GLY A 72 6.35 -6.88 6.52
C GLY A 72 7.82 -6.43 6.59
N PRO A 73 8.49 -6.13 5.46
CA PRO A 73 9.87 -5.65 5.46
C PRO A 73 10.14 -4.38 6.27
N LEU A 74 9.15 -3.53 6.53
CA LEU A 74 9.32 -2.38 7.44
C LEU A 74 9.82 -2.80 8.82
N SER A 75 9.52 -4.02 9.26
CA SER A 75 10.04 -4.57 10.53
C SER A 75 11.56 -4.65 10.59
N ASN A 76 12.27 -4.64 9.47
CA ASN A 76 13.73 -4.64 9.42
C ASN A 76 14.34 -3.24 9.55
N ILE A 77 13.52 -2.18 9.62
CA ILE A 77 13.98 -0.81 9.83
C ILE A 77 13.93 -0.52 11.33
N ASN A 78 15.10 -0.29 11.94
CA ASN A 78 15.22 0.17 13.31
C ASN A 78 14.58 1.56 13.46
N ALA A 79 14.03 1.87 14.64
CA ALA A 79 13.56 3.21 14.99
C ALA A 79 14.64 4.31 14.81
N GLU A 80 15.92 3.98 14.96
CA GLU A 80 17.06 4.87 14.70
C GLU A 80 17.42 5.00 13.20
N GLY A 81 16.73 4.27 12.32
CA GLY A 81 16.83 4.37 10.85
C GLY A 81 17.77 3.35 10.19
N PHE A 82 18.59 2.63 10.95
CA PHE A 82 19.41 1.54 10.39
C PHE A 82 18.56 0.32 10.02
N VAL A 83 18.93 -0.36 8.94
CA VAL A 83 18.20 -1.51 8.42
C VAL A 83 18.98 -2.80 8.62
N SER A 84 18.27 -3.92 8.68
CA SER A 84 18.85 -5.27 8.68
C SER A 84 18.48 -6.01 7.40
N THR A 85 19.38 -6.83 6.85
CA THR A 85 19.10 -7.63 5.64
C THR A 85 17.86 -8.52 5.80
N ALA A 86 17.71 -9.12 6.99
CA ALA A 86 16.56 -9.92 7.39
C ALA A 86 16.56 -10.17 8.91
N PHE A 87 15.48 -10.79 9.40
CA PHE A 87 15.40 -11.32 10.77
C PHE A 87 15.67 -12.84 10.79
N HIS A 88 16.49 -13.29 11.74
CA HIS A 88 16.82 -14.70 11.99
C HIS A 88 15.62 -15.43 12.62
N SER A 89 15.10 -16.43 11.93
CA SER A 89 13.91 -17.21 12.31
C SER A 89 14.15 -18.36 13.30
N TYR A 90 15.39 -18.76 13.56
CA TYR A 90 15.69 -19.87 14.45
C TYR A 90 15.22 -19.54 15.88
N PRO A 91 14.50 -20.46 16.55
CA PRO A 91 13.89 -20.19 17.85
C PRO A 91 14.89 -19.77 18.94
N ASN A 92 16.14 -20.23 18.85
CA ASN A 92 17.20 -19.88 19.78
C ASN A 92 17.89 -18.54 19.49
N ARG A 93 17.48 -17.81 18.43
CA ARG A 93 18.11 -16.54 18.03
C ARG A 93 17.13 -15.38 17.97
N LEU A 94 16.09 -15.48 17.14
CA LEU A 94 15.01 -14.49 17.01
C LEU A 94 15.50 -13.02 17.08
N LYS A 95 16.40 -12.65 16.17
CA LYS A 95 17.04 -11.33 16.15
C LYS A 95 17.22 -10.82 14.73
N TRP A 96 17.14 -9.51 14.55
CA TRP A 96 17.58 -8.86 13.31
C TRP A 96 19.08 -9.05 13.07
N ASP A 97 19.46 -9.34 11.83
CA ASP A 97 20.87 -9.45 11.47
C ASP A 97 21.60 -8.11 11.70
N GLY A 98 22.87 -8.20 12.09
CA GLY A 98 23.66 -7.02 12.41
C GLY A 98 24.11 -6.19 11.20
N TYR A 99 23.91 -6.68 9.98
CA TYR A 99 24.22 -5.99 8.74
C TYR A 99 22.96 -5.63 7.95
N SER A 100 23.00 -4.45 7.33
CA SER A 100 22.02 -4.01 6.34
C SER A 100 22.01 -4.93 5.11
N GLY A 101 23.18 -5.48 4.77
CA GLY A 101 23.39 -6.30 3.58
C GLY A 101 22.78 -5.66 2.33
N ASP A 102 21.96 -6.43 1.65
CA ASP A 102 21.24 -6.12 0.41
C ASP A 102 19.80 -5.64 0.66
N TYR A 103 19.51 -4.95 1.76
CA TYR A 103 18.14 -4.51 2.09
C TYR A 103 17.57 -3.43 1.15
N GLY A 104 18.40 -2.69 0.41
CA GLY A 104 17.95 -1.58 -0.45
C GLY A 104 16.77 -1.91 -1.39
N PRO A 105 16.81 -3.01 -2.15
CA PRO A 105 15.69 -3.49 -2.95
C PRO A 105 14.42 -3.81 -2.14
N SER A 106 14.52 -4.21 -0.87
CA SER A 106 13.35 -4.36 0.01
C SER A 106 12.58 -3.04 0.09
N TYR A 107 13.32 -1.96 0.34
CA TYR A 107 12.78 -0.62 0.49
C TYR A 107 12.12 -0.15 -0.81
N LEU A 108 12.75 -0.40 -1.96
CA LEU A 108 12.13 -0.13 -3.26
C LEU A 108 10.79 -0.86 -3.41
N GLY A 109 10.74 -2.16 -3.09
CA GLY A 109 9.50 -2.94 -3.13
C GLY A 109 8.42 -2.37 -2.21
N VAL A 110 8.78 -1.96 -0.99
CA VAL A 110 7.85 -1.30 -0.04
C VAL A 110 7.29 -0.03 -0.65
N ILE A 111 8.14 0.85 -1.19
CA ILE A 111 7.71 2.13 -1.77
C ILE A 111 6.83 1.92 -3.00
N MET A 112 7.20 1.00 -3.90
CA MET A 112 6.42 0.68 -5.10
C MET A 112 5.06 0.04 -4.77
N GLY A 113 5.00 -0.79 -3.73
CA GLY A 113 3.77 -1.48 -3.34
C GLY A 113 2.88 -0.71 -2.36
N SER A 114 3.35 0.42 -1.83
CA SER A 114 2.62 1.22 -0.85
C SER A 114 1.35 1.81 -1.45
N CYS A 115 0.21 1.38 -0.92
CA CYS A 115 -1.11 1.81 -1.34
C CYS A 115 -2.10 1.50 -0.22
N THR A 116 -3.09 2.35 -0.01
CA THR A 116 -4.22 2.07 0.88
C THR A 116 -5.40 1.53 0.07
N TYR A 117 -5.93 0.37 0.46
CA TYR A 117 -7.06 -0.28 -0.19
C TYR A 117 -8.33 -0.08 0.64
N LEU A 118 -9.46 0.19 -0.01
CA LEU A 118 -10.81 0.11 0.57
C LEU A 118 -11.57 -1.04 -0.10
N VAL A 119 -12.08 -1.97 0.70
CA VAL A 119 -12.72 -3.21 0.24
C VAL A 119 -13.97 -3.48 1.05
N GLN A 120 -15.02 -3.97 0.40
CA GLN A 120 -16.22 -4.46 1.07
C GLN A 120 -16.09 -5.97 1.32
N HIS A 121 -15.72 -6.36 2.53
CA HIS A 121 -15.62 -7.75 2.93
C HIS A 121 -17.02 -8.35 3.16
N PRO A 122 -17.30 -9.60 2.72
CA PRO A 122 -18.61 -10.23 2.92
C PRO A 122 -18.98 -10.36 4.40
N ASP A 123 -18.02 -10.73 5.26
CA ASP A 123 -18.28 -10.94 6.69
C ASP A 123 -18.06 -9.71 7.59
N PHE A 124 -17.21 -8.76 7.16
CA PHE A 124 -16.76 -7.65 8.02
C PHE A 124 -17.23 -6.28 7.54
N GLY A 125 -17.93 -6.22 6.39
CA GLY A 125 -18.28 -4.96 5.76
C GLY A 125 -17.05 -4.20 5.27
N TRP A 126 -17.08 -2.87 5.38
CA TRP A 126 -16.01 -2.03 4.86
C TRP A 126 -14.74 -2.17 5.69
N ILE A 127 -13.66 -2.62 5.04
CA ILE A 127 -12.34 -2.74 5.63
C ILE A 127 -11.33 -1.93 4.83
N SER A 128 -10.24 -1.53 5.49
CA SER A 128 -9.09 -0.93 4.83
C SER A 128 -7.82 -1.74 5.08
N MET A 129 -7.03 -1.95 4.03
CA MET A 129 -5.64 -2.39 4.13
C MET A 129 -4.75 -1.18 3.95
N GLY A 130 -3.91 -0.88 4.94
CA GLY A 130 -3.07 0.32 4.90
C GLY A 130 -3.71 1.58 5.42
N GLY A 131 -4.89 1.51 6.03
CA GLY A 131 -5.55 2.66 6.62
C GLY A 131 -6.54 2.24 7.70
N ASN A 132 -7.10 3.23 8.38
CA ASN A 132 -8.19 3.03 9.32
C ASN A 132 -9.49 3.49 8.67
N VAL A 133 -10.55 2.68 8.76
CA VAL A 133 -11.91 3.16 8.48
C VAL A 133 -12.33 4.00 9.68
N ALA A 134 -12.50 5.30 9.47
CA ALA A 134 -12.85 6.24 10.53
C ALA A 134 -14.35 6.13 10.86
N PRO A 135 -14.75 6.31 12.13
CA PRO A 135 -16.16 6.47 12.49
C PRO A 135 -16.77 7.64 11.72
N SER A 136 -17.92 7.42 11.09
CA SER A 136 -18.67 8.47 10.39
C SER A 136 -20.02 8.67 11.08
N SER A 137 -20.46 9.92 11.20
CA SER A 137 -21.84 10.24 11.61
C SER A 137 -22.86 9.95 10.51
N ASN A 138 -22.40 9.79 9.27
CA ASN A 138 -23.20 9.40 8.12
C ASN A 138 -22.78 8.00 7.64
N ASN A 139 -23.66 7.01 7.84
CA ASN A 139 -23.41 5.62 7.44
C ASN A 139 -23.36 5.40 5.91
N ASP A 140 -23.77 6.40 5.11
CA ASP A 140 -23.71 6.35 3.65
C ASP A 140 -22.32 6.75 3.09
N VAL A 141 -21.41 7.19 3.96
CA VAL A 141 -20.08 7.67 3.57
C VAL A 141 -19.01 6.91 4.34
N ILE A 142 -18.12 6.25 3.60
CA ILE A 142 -17.00 5.50 4.15
C ILE A 142 -15.75 6.35 4.12
N VAL A 143 -15.30 6.79 5.29
CA VAL A 143 -14.11 7.63 5.45
C VAL A 143 -12.93 6.75 5.84
N VAL A 144 -11.81 6.91 5.15
CA VAL A 144 -10.57 6.16 5.41
C VAL A 144 -9.42 7.14 5.62
N GLU A 145 -8.61 6.86 6.64
CA GLU A 145 -7.35 7.54 6.92
C GLU A 145 -6.17 6.64 6.54
N PRO A 146 -5.45 6.93 5.44
CA PRO A 146 -4.24 6.20 5.07
C PRO A 146 -3.17 6.22 6.17
N ARG A 147 -2.62 5.04 6.44
CA ARG A 147 -1.52 4.74 7.38
C ARG A 147 -0.39 3.94 6.72
N ASP A 148 -0.49 3.64 5.43
CA ASP A 148 0.58 3.01 4.65
C ASP A 148 1.83 3.90 4.63
N THR A 149 2.97 3.33 4.26
CA THR A 149 4.28 4.01 4.34
C THR A 149 4.34 5.33 3.57
N VAL A 150 3.67 5.42 2.42
CA VAL A 150 3.83 6.53 1.48
C VAL A 150 2.64 7.49 1.51
N ARG A 151 1.42 6.98 1.71
CA ARG A 151 0.16 7.77 1.75
C ARG A 151 -0.05 8.62 0.50
N ARG A 152 0.31 8.09 -0.68
CA ARG A 152 0.13 8.78 -1.98
C ARG A 152 -0.69 7.99 -2.98
N SER A 153 -1.07 6.75 -2.64
CA SER A 153 -1.78 5.87 -3.55
C SER A 153 -2.94 5.21 -2.83
N ILE A 154 -4.11 5.20 -3.45
CA ILE A 154 -5.30 4.52 -2.95
C ILE A 154 -5.91 3.63 -4.02
N TYR A 155 -6.62 2.60 -3.59
CA TYR A 155 -7.46 1.77 -4.45
C TYR A 155 -8.82 1.53 -3.82
N VAL A 156 -9.89 1.94 -4.50
CA VAL A 156 -11.28 1.72 -4.07
C VAL A 156 -11.85 0.57 -4.88
N ALA A 157 -11.92 -0.62 -4.28
CA ALA A 157 -12.27 -1.87 -4.97
C ALA A 157 -13.68 -1.84 -5.57
N ALA A 158 -14.65 -1.28 -4.84
CA ALA A 158 -16.03 -1.14 -5.33
C ALA A 158 -16.17 -0.21 -6.56
N MET A 159 -15.19 0.68 -6.78
CA MET A 159 -15.12 1.51 -7.99
C MET A 159 -14.20 0.92 -9.06
N GLY A 160 -13.35 -0.05 -8.72
CA GLY A 160 -12.24 -0.47 -9.58
C GLY A 160 -11.25 0.66 -9.87
N LEU A 161 -11.11 1.63 -8.96
CA LEU A 161 -10.37 2.87 -9.20
C LEU A 161 -9.04 2.89 -8.43
N SER A 162 -7.93 2.92 -9.16
CA SER A 162 -6.59 3.20 -8.62
C SER A 162 -6.26 4.67 -8.80
N VAL A 163 -5.82 5.36 -7.74
CA VAL A 163 -5.41 6.77 -7.79
C VAL A 163 -4.04 6.91 -7.13
N ALA A 164 -3.13 7.66 -7.75
CA ALA A 164 -1.80 7.94 -7.22
C ALA A 164 -1.41 9.41 -7.47
N PHE A 165 -0.71 10.00 -6.50
CA PHE A 165 -0.20 11.37 -6.56
C PHE A 165 1.33 11.38 -6.57
N GLU A 166 1.94 12.26 -7.38
CA GLU A 166 3.41 12.37 -7.44
C GLU A 166 3.99 13.07 -6.19
N SER A 167 3.22 13.94 -5.52
CA SER A 167 3.60 14.68 -4.31
C SER A 167 2.41 14.93 -3.38
N GLY A 168 2.69 15.42 -2.17
CA GLY A 168 1.69 15.57 -1.12
C GLY A 168 1.46 14.29 -0.31
N VAL A 169 0.47 14.35 0.58
CA VAL A 169 0.05 13.28 1.47
C VAL A 169 -1.48 13.22 1.45
N ILE A 170 -2.04 12.03 1.19
CA ILE A 170 -3.45 11.76 1.37
C ILE A 170 -3.69 11.63 2.87
N THR A 171 -4.42 12.58 3.45
CA THR A 171 -4.76 12.54 4.88
C THR A 171 -6.05 11.78 5.13
N SER A 172 -6.99 11.83 4.19
CA SER A 172 -8.22 11.06 4.21
C SER A 172 -8.80 10.92 2.80
N PHE A 173 -9.65 9.94 2.61
CA PHE A 173 -10.59 9.91 1.50
C PHE A 173 -11.97 9.42 1.96
N ALA A 174 -13.01 9.89 1.31
CA ALA A 174 -14.39 9.54 1.57
C ALA A 174 -15.01 8.92 0.31
N TYR A 175 -15.59 7.74 0.45
CA TYR A 175 -16.29 7.03 -0.61
C TYR A 175 -17.79 6.95 -0.30
N GLU A 176 -18.61 7.38 -1.25
CA GLU A 176 -20.08 7.32 -1.23
C GLU A 176 -20.52 6.16 -2.14
N PRO A 177 -20.96 5.00 -1.60
CA PRO A 177 -21.26 3.83 -2.43
C PRO A 177 -22.42 4.04 -3.40
N GLN A 178 -23.47 4.76 -2.96
CA GLN A 178 -24.68 4.98 -3.76
C GLN A 178 -24.41 5.82 -5.01
N SER A 179 -23.65 6.91 -4.85
CA SER A 179 -23.31 7.83 -5.94
C SER A 179 -22.01 7.45 -6.66
N LYS A 180 -21.32 6.40 -6.19
CA LYS A 180 -19.95 6.00 -6.61
C LYS A 180 -19.00 7.20 -6.68
N LYS A 181 -19.07 8.06 -5.66
CA LYS A 181 -18.26 9.27 -5.58
C LYS A 181 -17.13 9.08 -4.59
N LEU A 182 -15.93 9.47 -5.00
CA LEU A 182 -14.72 9.43 -4.20
C LEU A 182 -14.20 10.85 -4.03
N THR A 183 -14.00 11.27 -2.78
CA THR A 183 -13.42 12.58 -2.43
C THR A 183 -12.13 12.35 -1.65
N ILE A 184 -11.02 12.88 -2.15
CA ILE A 184 -9.69 12.70 -1.56
C ILE A 184 -9.24 14.04 -0.99
N THR A 185 -8.79 14.03 0.26
CA THR A 185 -8.17 15.18 0.92
C THR A 185 -6.67 15.05 0.85
N LEU A 186 -6.02 16.00 0.18
CA LEU A 186 -4.58 16.12 0.13
C LEU A 186 -4.09 17.18 1.11
N GLN A 187 -2.85 17.02 1.55
CA GLN A 187 -2.08 18.06 2.21
C GLN A 187 -0.64 18.05 1.69
N ALA A 188 0.07 19.16 1.88
CA ALA A 188 1.50 19.19 1.67
C ALA A 188 2.19 18.25 2.67
N VAL A 189 3.38 17.77 2.31
CA VAL A 189 4.20 17.00 3.27
C VAL A 189 4.51 17.92 4.47
N PRO A 190 4.45 17.45 5.73
CA PRO A 190 4.81 18.29 6.88
C PRO A 190 6.18 18.96 6.69
N GLY A 191 6.20 20.29 6.85
CA GLY A 191 7.40 21.12 6.62
C GLY A 191 7.57 21.64 5.18
N ASP A 192 6.76 21.18 4.23
CA ASP A 192 6.73 21.70 2.86
C ASP A 192 5.70 22.83 2.73
N THR A 193 6.17 24.04 2.43
CA THR A 193 5.34 25.23 2.21
C THR A 193 5.23 25.63 0.75
N LYS A 194 5.88 24.89 -0.17
CA LYS A 194 6.04 25.30 -1.57
C LYS A 194 5.21 24.48 -2.55
N THR A 195 4.83 23.26 -2.19
CA THR A 195 4.03 22.41 -3.09
C THR A 195 2.58 22.88 -3.16
N ALA A 196 2.28 23.74 -4.12
CA ALA A 196 0.92 24.23 -4.39
C ALA A 196 0.08 23.22 -5.21
N SER A 197 0.72 22.45 -6.10
CA SER A 197 0.07 21.50 -6.99
C SER A 197 0.85 20.19 -7.12
N THR A 198 0.14 19.15 -7.54
CA THR A 198 0.67 17.82 -7.79
C THR A 198 0.06 17.22 -9.05
N ILE A 199 0.62 16.11 -9.53
CA ILE A 199 0.05 15.33 -10.63
C ILE A 199 -0.68 14.14 -10.04
N VAL A 200 -1.97 14.03 -10.38
CA VAL A 200 -2.77 12.83 -10.12
C VAL A 200 -2.78 11.93 -11.36
N LYS A 201 -2.50 10.66 -11.15
CA LYS A 201 -2.67 9.58 -12.13
C LYS A 201 -3.74 8.64 -11.60
N TYR A 202 -4.66 8.24 -12.46
CA TYR A 202 -5.70 7.31 -12.09
C TYR A 202 -5.98 6.31 -13.21
N GLU A 203 -6.50 5.16 -12.82
CA GLU A 203 -6.83 4.07 -13.72
C GLU A 203 -8.14 3.40 -13.28
N SER A 204 -9.03 3.18 -14.23
CA SER A 204 -10.20 2.32 -14.06
C SER A 204 -9.81 0.88 -14.43
N THR A 205 -9.43 0.12 -13.42
CA THR A 205 -8.91 -1.25 -13.56
C THR A 205 -9.96 -2.29 -13.97
N LEU A 206 -11.24 -1.99 -13.73
CA LEU A 206 -12.37 -2.86 -14.08
C LEU A 206 -13.15 -2.37 -15.32
N GLY A 207 -12.63 -1.35 -16.03
CA GLY A 207 -13.21 -0.85 -17.28
C GLY A 207 -14.45 0.06 -17.12
N GLY A 208 -14.78 0.47 -15.89
CA GLY A 208 -15.84 1.44 -15.62
C GLY A 208 -15.49 2.85 -16.11
N LYS A 209 -16.50 3.69 -16.40
CA LYS A 209 -16.26 5.09 -16.78
C LYS A 209 -16.07 5.93 -15.51
N VAL A 210 -14.83 6.33 -15.26
CA VAL A 210 -14.47 7.22 -14.14
C VAL A 210 -14.16 8.62 -14.69
N SER A 211 -14.68 9.63 -14.02
CA SER A 211 -14.45 11.05 -14.32
C SER A 211 -13.77 11.73 -13.14
N LEU A 212 -12.73 12.50 -13.42
CA LEU A 212 -12.13 13.46 -12.49
C LEU A 212 -12.95 14.77 -12.57
N GLU A 213 -13.68 15.10 -11.51
CA GLU A 213 -14.57 16.26 -11.46
C GLU A 213 -13.88 17.53 -10.98
N SER A 214 -12.78 17.39 -10.23
CA SER A 214 -12.03 18.55 -9.76
C SER A 214 -11.41 19.33 -10.93
N PRO A 215 -11.33 20.67 -10.84
CA PRO A 215 -10.61 21.48 -11.81
C PRO A 215 -9.18 20.99 -12.00
N THR A 216 -8.65 21.09 -13.22
CA THR A 216 -7.28 20.70 -13.56
C THR A 216 -6.54 21.86 -14.23
N ALA A 217 -5.23 21.98 -14.00
CA ALA A 217 -4.37 22.94 -14.71
C ALA A 217 -3.80 22.34 -16.01
N GLY A 218 -4.52 21.38 -16.59
CA GLY A 218 -4.11 20.61 -17.75
C GLY A 218 -3.37 19.31 -17.41
N VAL A 219 -2.80 18.72 -18.45
CA VAL A 219 -2.18 17.39 -18.43
C VAL A 219 -0.66 17.51 -18.43
N LYS A 220 0.02 16.78 -17.55
CA LYS A 220 1.50 16.67 -17.51
C LYS A 220 1.91 15.25 -17.15
N ARG A 221 2.99 14.74 -17.77
CA ARG A 221 3.59 13.42 -17.46
C ARG A 221 2.58 12.26 -17.41
N GLY A 222 1.55 12.29 -18.26
CA GLY A 222 0.50 11.27 -18.30
C GLY A 222 -0.53 11.33 -17.16
N GLY A 223 -0.62 12.44 -16.43
CA GLY A 223 -1.64 12.68 -15.41
C GLY A 223 -2.18 14.12 -15.44
N TYR A 224 -3.07 14.45 -14.51
CA TYR A 224 -3.71 15.76 -14.41
C TYR A 224 -3.10 16.58 -13.28
N VAL A 225 -2.90 17.87 -13.50
CA VAL A 225 -2.39 18.77 -12.46
C VAL A 225 -3.55 19.20 -11.55
N VAL A 226 -3.45 18.92 -10.26
CA VAL A 226 -4.42 19.24 -9.20
C VAL A 226 -3.77 19.97 -8.02
N TRP A 227 -4.55 20.57 -7.13
CA TRP A 227 -4.09 21.44 -6.05
C TRP A 227 -4.02 20.66 -4.73
N VAL A 228 -2.91 20.80 -4.01
CA VAL A 228 -2.59 19.96 -2.85
C VAL A 228 -3.40 20.31 -1.60
N LEU A 229 -3.99 21.51 -1.52
CA LEU A 229 -4.83 21.95 -0.40
C LEU A 229 -6.32 21.91 -0.73
N GLU A 230 -6.68 21.34 -1.86
CA GLU A 230 -8.06 21.18 -2.31
C GLU A 230 -8.46 19.71 -2.31
N LYS A 231 -9.77 19.48 -2.35
CA LYS A 231 -10.33 18.14 -2.48
C LYS A 231 -10.26 17.68 -3.95
N VAL A 232 -9.80 16.46 -4.16
CA VAL A 232 -9.79 15.82 -5.47
C VAL A 232 -10.98 14.85 -5.54
N VAL A 233 -11.88 15.08 -6.50
CA VAL A 233 -13.16 14.37 -6.57
C VAL A 233 -13.23 13.53 -7.85
N PHE A 234 -13.64 12.28 -7.70
CA PHE A 234 -13.92 11.36 -8.78
C PHE A 234 -15.36 10.86 -8.70
N THR A 235 -15.99 10.62 -9.86
CA THR A 235 -17.26 9.88 -9.95
C THR A 235 -17.13 8.72 -10.91
N ALA A 236 -17.87 7.64 -10.68
CA ALA A 236 -18.00 6.54 -11.63
C ALA A 236 -19.46 6.40 -12.09
N ARG A 237 -19.67 6.26 -13.40
CA ARG A 237 -20.98 6.00 -14.00
C ARG A 237 -21.07 4.56 -14.47
#